data_AF-A0A970JVN5-F1
#
_entry.id   AF-A0A970JVN5-F1
#
_cell.length_a   1.000
_cell.length_b   1.000
_cell.length_c   1.000
_cell.angle_alpha   90.00
_cell.angle_beta   90.00
_cell.angle_gamma   90.00
#
_symmetry.space_group_name_H-M   'P 1'
#
loop_
_entity.id
_entity.type
_entity.pdbx_description
1 polymer ?
#
loop_
_entity_poly.entity_id
_entity_poly.type
_entity_poly.pdbx_seq_one_letter_code
_entity_poly.pdbx_strand_id
1 'polypeptide(L)'
;FVDTIKERLPLYNTLPLPKTERAALTIALTGEQADRGRLASGVGLVGGLVLTLLGRKLIQRMMNMAVMKIGGKVLSRIIPVIGVGMLLYEGIQMGQARTVFEEELRKSFLAEYTADVTVETVWNKSPDGALPSMKQEMERNVNSILGNWERVCRHEAMSMIRCARVLASSEHVRNYVDRELERGVEFQPLLQKVLSLWEAFGYTLSQEPVEFFQSMLIDSPDRGDLALLSRDDESLFIELYKKWGADFLRGVNKLGAENYIFTEWKGADVNWNLLNRTLDFIPSIQGDRDAARGLFHLIQEGVPLDGIPVELMAKIGVKTEVFSRVWSSVAPDSRKLVAIFDGDRPMDTLEPAVMAYPEATSIFLRDYGVEFWTSWSSEDIFDLLRISEIRGKNMGRMGAAPVRPEERADLLEVFRRGGERAVALWDVHATDEAGAQGKELARWSIDCVVEGYPFEDLKDPELVRFAWKIKRYPAGRFIYDTLKGAGAIVRYLLLVLLLLAFAGIVFGALKKLLDALRAPASRYTEDSVQRAPDVFGETSKTGQGDDKKE
;
A
#
# COMPACT_ATOMS: atom_id res chain seq x y z
N PHE A 1 -36.36 -27.70 -16.01
CA PHE A 1 -36.12 -27.16 -17.37
C PHE A 1 -37.18 -27.65 -18.36
N VAL A 2 -37.22 -28.95 -18.71
CA VAL A 2 -38.27 -29.49 -19.61
C VAL A 2 -39.68 -29.36 -19.03
N ASP A 3 -39.85 -29.62 -17.73
CA ASP A 3 -41.17 -29.51 -17.08
C ASP A 3 -41.64 -28.06 -16.92
N THR A 4 -40.71 -27.13 -16.70
CA THR A 4 -40.95 -25.68 -16.65
C THR A 4 -41.35 -25.10 -18.02
N ILE A 5 -40.80 -25.68 -19.10
CA ILE A 5 -41.15 -25.36 -20.50
C ILE A 5 -42.54 -25.94 -20.86
N LYS A 6 -42.86 -27.16 -20.38
CA LYS A 6 -44.17 -27.79 -20.59
C LYS A 6 -45.30 -27.08 -19.83
N GLU A 7 -45.06 -26.55 -18.63
CA GLU A 7 -46.06 -25.80 -17.86
C GLU A 7 -46.36 -24.40 -18.43
N ARG A 8 -45.42 -23.77 -19.14
CA ARG A 8 -45.54 -22.36 -19.61
C ARG A 8 -45.85 -22.19 -21.11
N LEU A 9 -45.95 -23.26 -21.88
CA LEU A 9 -46.35 -23.23 -23.30
C LEU A 9 -47.71 -23.91 -23.52
N PRO A 10 -48.85 -23.30 -23.12
CA PRO A 10 -50.19 -23.82 -23.37
C PRO A 10 -50.69 -23.57 -24.80
N LEU A 11 -49.78 -23.24 -25.74
CA LEU A 11 -50.11 -22.86 -27.11
C LEU A 11 -50.70 -24.02 -27.93
N TYR A 12 -50.51 -25.26 -27.49
CA TYR A 12 -51.11 -26.44 -28.14
C TYR A 12 -52.39 -26.96 -27.46
N ASN A 13 -52.70 -26.54 -26.22
CA ASN A 13 -53.89 -27.01 -25.50
C ASN A 13 -55.08 -26.04 -25.56
N THR A 14 -54.93 -24.87 -26.17
CA THR A 14 -55.94 -23.79 -26.15
C THR A 14 -56.22 -23.17 -27.51
N LEU A 15 -56.04 -23.89 -28.61
CA LEU A 15 -56.61 -23.52 -29.90
C LEU A 15 -58.06 -24.04 -29.97
N PRO A 16 -59.10 -23.25 -29.61
CA PRO A 16 -60.45 -23.61 -29.96
C PRO A 16 -60.56 -23.56 -31.49
N LEU A 17 -60.70 -24.73 -32.11
CA LEU A 17 -61.23 -24.81 -33.46
C LEU A 17 -62.60 -24.10 -33.45
N PRO A 18 -62.89 -23.19 -34.40
CA PRO A 18 -64.12 -22.42 -34.39
C PRO A 18 -65.31 -23.36 -34.57
N LYS A 19 -66.13 -23.52 -33.53
CA LYS A 19 -67.52 -23.95 -33.68
C LYS A 19 -68.28 -22.77 -34.27
N THR A 20 -68.91 -23.04 -35.41
CA THR A 20 -69.75 -22.12 -36.16
C THR A 20 -70.87 -21.55 -35.28
N GLU A 21 -71.13 -20.27 -35.51
CA GLU A 21 -72.34 -19.52 -35.14
C GLU A 21 -72.45 -18.93 -33.71
N ARG A 22 -72.66 -17.60 -33.70
CA ARG A 22 -73.27 -16.75 -32.65
C ARG A 22 -72.47 -16.27 -31.44
N ALA A 23 -71.25 -16.73 -31.17
CA ALA A 23 -70.49 -16.22 -30.00
C ALA A 23 -69.66 -14.94 -30.23
N ALA A 24 -69.44 -14.51 -31.48
CA ALA A 24 -68.58 -13.35 -31.77
C ALA A 24 -69.20 -11.98 -31.42
N LEU A 25 -70.50 -11.94 -31.08
CA LEU A 25 -71.25 -10.70 -30.86
C LEU A 25 -71.39 -10.30 -29.38
N THR A 26 -71.05 -11.18 -28.43
CA THR A 26 -71.18 -10.90 -27.00
C THR A 26 -69.96 -10.26 -26.36
N ILE A 27 -68.77 -10.37 -26.95
CA ILE A 27 -67.54 -9.76 -26.39
C ILE A 27 -67.55 -8.23 -26.54
N ALA A 28 -68.40 -7.68 -27.42
CA ALA A 28 -68.55 -6.24 -27.62
C ALA A 28 -69.44 -5.53 -26.57
N LEU A 29 -70.08 -6.25 -25.63
CA LEU A 29 -71.14 -5.66 -24.79
C LEU A 29 -71.03 -5.88 -23.27
N THR A 30 -69.97 -6.50 -22.75
CA THR A 30 -69.77 -6.58 -21.29
C THR A 30 -68.41 -6.03 -20.91
N GLY A 31 -68.37 -4.72 -20.62
CA GLY A 31 -67.32 -4.16 -19.79
C GLY A 31 -67.63 -4.52 -18.34
N GLU A 32 -66.96 -5.54 -17.80
CA GLU A 32 -66.85 -5.72 -16.35
C GLU A 32 -65.65 -6.61 -16.01
N GLN A 33 -64.99 -6.23 -14.92
CA GLN A 33 -63.80 -6.84 -14.35
C GLN A 33 -64.03 -8.33 -14.04
N ALA A 34 -63.06 -9.17 -14.36
CA ALA A 34 -62.90 -10.47 -13.73
C ALA A 34 -61.43 -10.69 -13.39
N ASP A 35 -61.16 -10.63 -12.09
CA ASP A 35 -59.99 -11.17 -11.42
C ASP A 35 -59.68 -12.60 -11.90
N ARG A 36 -58.43 -12.79 -12.36
CA ARG A 36 -57.66 -14.02 -12.13
C ARG A 36 -56.19 -13.74 -12.44
N GLY A 37 -55.46 -13.37 -11.38
CA GLY A 37 -54.02 -13.42 -11.34
C GLY A 37 -53.52 -14.83 -11.68
N ARG A 38 -52.99 -14.99 -12.91
CA ARG A 38 -52.04 -16.04 -13.32
C ARG A 38 -51.62 -15.96 -14.80
N LEU A 39 -52.09 -14.99 -15.58
CA LEU A 39 -51.73 -14.84 -17.00
C LEU A 39 -51.42 -13.39 -17.34
N ALA A 40 -50.32 -12.87 -16.79
CA ALA A 40 -49.77 -11.57 -17.18
C ALA A 40 -48.30 -11.71 -17.61
N SER A 41 -48.00 -12.69 -18.46
CA SER A 41 -46.93 -12.52 -19.44
C SER A 41 -47.58 -11.97 -20.70
N GLY A 42 -46.92 -11.05 -21.40
CA GLY A 42 -47.46 -10.31 -22.56
C GLY A 42 -48.05 -11.14 -23.71
N VAL A 43 -48.06 -12.48 -23.62
CA VAL A 43 -48.67 -13.43 -24.55
C VAL A 43 -50.20 -13.26 -24.65
N GLY A 44 -50.92 -13.11 -23.52
CA GLY A 44 -52.38 -13.02 -23.50
C GLY A 44 -52.91 -11.66 -24.02
N LEU A 45 -52.23 -10.59 -23.64
CA LEU A 45 -52.53 -9.23 -24.10
C LEU A 45 -52.21 -9.05 -25.59
N VAL A 46 -51.06 -9.54 -26.07
CA VAL A 46 -50.67 -9.41 -27.49
C VAL A 46 -51.51 -10.29 -28.40
N GLY A 47 -51.82 -11.54 -28.00
CA GLY A 47 -52.71 -12.41 -28.76
C GLY A 47 -54.14 -11.86 -28.90
N GLY A 48 -54.70 -11.33 -27.80
CA GLY A 48 -56.01 -10.68 -27.79
C GLY A 48 -56.07 -9.37 -28.58
N LEU A 49 -55.01 -8.55 -28.51
CA LEU A 49 -54.91 -7.30 -29.28
C LEU A 49 -54.80 -7.57 -30.79
N VAL A 50 -54.05 -8.60 -31.17
CA VAL A 50 -53.88 -8.99 -32.58
C VAL A 50 -55.20 -9.51 -33.16
N LEU A 51 -55.94 -10.36 -32.43
CA LEU A 51 -57.24 -10.88 -32.87
C LEU A 51 -58.32 -9.77 -33.00
N THR A 52 -58.34 -8.82 -32.07
CA THR A 52 -59.30 -7.70 -32.10
C THR A 52 -58.98 -6.66 -33.18
N LEU A 53 -57.70 -6.32 -33.38
CA LEU A 53 -57.26 -5.47 -34.50
C LEU A 53 -57.46 -6.15 -35.86
N LEU A 54 -57.28 -7.47 -35.94
CA LEU A 54 -57.59 -8.27 -37.12
C LEU A 54 -59.08 -8.22 -37.44
N GLY A 55 -59.96 -8.47 -36.48
CA GLY A 55 -61.41 -8.42 -36.68
C GLY A 55 -61.88 -7.08 -37.25
N ARG A 56 -61.37 -5.96 -36.71
CA ARG A 56 -61.72 -4.61 -37.17
C ARG A 56 -61.20 -4.30 -38.57
N LYS A 57 -59.95 -4.69 -38.91
CA LYS A 57 -59.37 -4.49 -40.25
C LYS A 57 -59.99 -5.40 -41.32
N LEU A 58 -60.38 -6.63 -40.96
CA LEU A 58 -61.06 -7.57 -41.85
C LEU A 58 -62.42 -7.01 -42.29
N ILE A 59 -63.19 -6.46 -41.34
CA ILE A 59 -64.48 -5.82 -41.62
C ILE A 59 -64.30 -4.58 -42.50
N GLN A 60 -63.33 -3.71 -42.21
CA GLN A 60 -63.04 -2.52 -43.04
C GLN A 60 -62.60 -2.88 -44.47
N ARG A 61 -61.78 -3.93 -44.64
CA ARG A 61 -61.34 -4.37 -45.98
C ARG A 61 -62.43 -5.09 -46.75
N MET A 62 -63.25 -5.91 -46.11
CA MET A 62 -64.44 -6.49 -46.77
C MET A 62 -65.38 -5.40 -47.25
N MET A 63 -65.58 -4.34 -46.44
CA MET A 63 -66.39 -3.20 -46.81
C MET A 63 -65.79 -2.41 -47.99
N ASN A 64 -64.49 -2.12 -47.98
CA ASN A 64 -63.83 -1.41 -49.09
C ASN A 64 -63.77 -2.24 -50.39
N MET A 65 -63.53 -3.55 -50.29
CA MET A 65 -63.48 -4.45 -51.45
C MET A 65 -64.87 -4.62 -52.06
N ALA A 66 -65.91 -4.66 -51.24
CA ALA A 66 -67.29 -4.62 -51.69
C ALA A 66 -67.63 -3.28 -52.35
N VAL A 67 -67.26 -2.14 -51.76
CA VAL A 67 -67.59 -0.82 -52.30
C VAL A 67 -66.86 -0.53 -53.62
N MET A 68 -65.57 -0.83 -53.75
CA MET A 68 -64.79 -0.48 -54.94
C MET A 68 -64.99 -1.44 -56.13
N LYS A 69 -65.01 -2.76 -55.91
CA LYS A 69 -65.12 -3.74 -57.02
C LYS A 69 -66.56 -4.05 -57.39
N ILE A 70 -67.45 -4.20 -56.40
CA ILE A 70 -68.85 -4.51 -56.64
C ILE A 70 -69.59 -3.25 -57.05
N GLY A 71 -69.33 -2.11 -56.39
CA GLY A 71 -69.91 -0.82 -56.80
C GLY A 71 -69.62 -0.48 -58.26
N GLY A 72 -68.37 -0.65 -58.73
CA GLY A 72 -67.98 -0.39 -60.11
C GLY A 72 -68.59 -1.36 -61.15
N LYS A 73 -68.70 -2.66 -60.84
CA LYS A 73 -69.29 -3.66 -61.73
C LYS A 73 -70.83 -3.65 -61.73
N VAL A 74 -71.44 -3.36 -60.59
CA VAL A 74 -72.90 -3.23 -60.47
C VAL A 74 -73.36 -1.94 -61.16
N LEU A 75 -72.64 -0.83 -61.04
CA LEU A 75 -72.92 0.38 -61.84
C LEU A 75 -72.88 0.10 -63.35
N SER A 76 -71.88 -0.65 -63.84
CA SER A 76 -71.75 -0.91 -65.29
C SER A 76 -72.86 -1.81 -65.84
N ARG A 77 -73.42 -2.71 -65.03
CA ARG A 77 -74.59 -3.54 -65.38
C ARG A 77 -75.93 -2.82 -65.27
N ILE A 78 -75.98 -1.74 -64.50
CA ILE A 78 -77.20 -0.95 -64.27
C ILE A 78 -77.38 0.18 -65.30
N ILE A 79 -76.31 0.65 -65.93
CA ILE A 79 -76.37 1.65 -67.01
C ILE A 79 -77.38 1.28 -68.12
N PRO A 80 -77.46 0.03 -68.61
CA PRO A 80 -78.48 -0.38 -69.57
C PRO A 80 -79.92 -0.28 -69.02
N VAL A 81 -80.13 -0.62 -67.74
CA VAL A 81 -81.45 -0.59 -67.08
C VAL A 81 -81.93 0.84 -66.84
N ILE A 82 -81.02 1.76 -66.49
CA ILE A 82 -81.31 3.20 -66.41
C ILE A 82 -81.66 3.76 -67.79
N GLY A 83 -80.98 3.30 -68.85
CA GLY A 83 -81.29 3.67 -70.24
C GLY A 83 -82.70 3.23 -70.67
N VAL A 84 -83.14 2.05 -70.25
CA VAL A 84 -84.51 1.55 -70.51
C VAL A 84 -85.55 2.26 -69.63
N GLY A 85 -85.21 2.58 -68.37
CA GLY A 85 -86.08 3.34 -67.47
C GLY A 85 -86.29 4.80 -67.88
N MET A 86 -85.28 5.46 -68.46
CA MET A 86 -85.42 6.81 -69.03
C MET A 86 -86.23 6.83 -70.32
N LEU A 87 -86.25 5.75 -71.11
CA LEU A 87 -87.10 5.65 -72.30
C LEU A 87 -88.60 5.44 -71.97
N LEU A 88 -88.92 4.99 -70.76
CA LEU A 88 -90.29 4.77 -70.27
C LEU A 88 -90.89 6.01 -69.56
N TYR A 89 -90.25 7.19 -69.66
CA TYR A 89 -90.53 8.39 -68.87
C TYR A 89 -91.87 9.12 -69.18
N GLU A 90 -92.85 8.50 -69.85
CA GLU A 90 -94.16 9.13 -70.11
C GLU A 90 -95.37 8.47 -69.42
N GLY A 91 -95.21 7.45 -68.57
CA GLY A 91 -96.38 6.78 -67.97
C GLY A 91 -96.20 6.36 -66.52
N ILE A 92 -96.82 7.11 -65.60
CA ILE A 92 -97.31 6.75 -64.26
C ILE A 92 -96.90 5.35 -63.75
N GLN A 93 -95.69 5.20 -63.18
CA GLN A 93 -95.34 4.14 -62.20
C GLN A 93 -93.94 4.34 -61.57
N MET A 94 -93.64 5.54 -61.04
CA MET A 94 -92.38 5.79 -60.32
C MET A 94 -92.17 4.91 -59.07
N GLY A 95 -93.26 4.42 -58.45
CA GLY A 95 -93.17 3.57 -57.26
C GLY A 95 -92.70 2.14 -57.56
N GLN A 96 -93.15 1.54 -58.68
CA GLN A 96 -92.79 0.16 -59.04
C GLN A 96 -91.42 0.06 -59.70
N ALA A 97 -91.03 1.06 -60.51
CA ALA A 97 -89.70 1.11 -61.10
C ALA A 97 -88.59 1.21 -60.04
N ARG A 98 -88.82 2.00 -58.98
CA ARG A 98 -87.86 2.12 -57.87
C ARG A 98 -87.72 0.81 -57.08
N THR A 99 -88.81 0.13 -56.77
CA THR A 99 -88.75 -1.14 -56.02
C THR A 99 -88.12 -2.25 -56.83
N VAL A 100 -88.43 -2.34 -58.14
CA VAL A 100 -87.80 -3.31 -59.05
C VAL A 100 -86.32 -2.99 -59.22
N PHE A 101 -85.96 -1.71 -59.36
CA PHE A 101 -84.56 -1.27 -59.43
C PHE A 101 -83.78 -1.57 -58.14
N GLU A 102 -84.36 -1.29 -56.97
CA GLU A 102 -83.75 -1.60 -55.67
C GLU A 102 -83.60 -3.11 -55.45
N GLU A 103 -84.58 -3.91 -55.90
CA GLU A 103 -84.54 -5.37 -55.77
C GLU A 103 -83.55 -6.02 -56.75
N GLU A 104 -83.40 -5.47 -57.95
CA GLU A 104 -82.44 -5.90 -58.97
C GLU A 104 -81.01 -5.43 -58.63
N LEU A 105 -80.86 -4.23 -58.06
CA LEU A 105 -79.63 -3.78 -57.39
C LEU A 105 -79.23 -4.72 -56.28
N ARG A 106 -80.18 -5.11 -55.42
CA ARG A 106 -79.91 -6.00 -54.28
C ARG A 106 -79.54 -7.40 -54.75
N LYS A 107 -80.22 -7.95 -55.76
CA LYS A 107 -79.91 -9.27 -56.34
C LYS A 107 -78.57 -9.27 -57.08
N SER A 108 -78.29 -8.26 -57.91
CA SER A 108 -77.01 -8.13 -58.62
C SER A 108 -75.85 -7.90 -57.67
N PHE A 109 -76.01 -7.02 -56.67
CA PHE A 109 -75.03 -6.80 -55.62
C PHE A 109 -74.77 -8.07 -54.80
N LEU A 110 -75.80 -8.81 -54.40
CA LEU A 110 -75.63 -10.06 -53.65
C LEU A 110 -74.93 -11.14 -54.48
N ALA A 111 -75.32 -11.34 -55.74
CA ALA A 111 -74.69 -12.32 -56.62
C ALA A 111 -73.21 -12.01 -56.85
N GLU A 112 -72.88 -10.74 -57.08
CA GLU A 112 -71.53 -10.27 -57.34
C GLU A 112 -70.69 -10.23 -56.04
N TYR A 113 -71.29 -9.91 -54.89
CA TYR A 113 -70.70 -10.04 -53.57
C TYR A 113 -70.33 -11.49 -53.23
N THR A 114 -71.22 -12.45 -53.49
CA THR A 114 -70.93 -13.87 -53.24
C THR A 114 -69.90 -14.47 -54.20
N ALA A 115 -69.78 -13.93 -55.42
CA ALA A 115 -68.84 -14.41 -56.42
C ALA A 115 -67.42 -13.80 -56.27
N ASP A 116 -67.32 -12.51 -55.96
CA ASP A 116 -66.04 -11.78 -55.88
C ASP A 116 -65.45 -11.72 -54.46
N VAL A 117 -66.25 -11.86 -53.39
CA VAL A 117 -65.79 -11.85 -51.99
C VAL A 117 -65.77 -13.28 -51.44
N THR A 118 -64.79 -14.05 -51.90
CA THR A 118 -64.47 -15.37 -51.32
C THR A 118 -63.33 -15.27 -50.30
N VAL A 119 -63.23 -16.22 -49.38
CA VAL A 119 -62.14 -16.29 -48.39
C VAL A 119 -60.76 -16.19 -49.07
N GLU A 120 -60.61 -16.82 -50.23
CA GLU A 120 -59.38 -16.82 -51.01
C GLU A 120 -59.04 -15.44 -51.60
N THR A 121 -60.05 -14.67 -52.01
CA THR A 121 -59.87 -13.29 -52.52
C THR A 121 -59.53 -12.30 -51.41
N VAL A 122 -60.17 -12.38 -50.24
CA VAL A 122 -59.88 -11.51 -49.09
C VAL A 122 -58.48 -11.80 -48.53
N TRP A 123 -58.06 -13.07 -48.55
CA TRP A 123 -56.76 -13.51 -48.06
C TRP A 123 -55.61 -13.13 -49.01
N ASN A 124 -55.75 -13.42 -50.31
CA ASN A 124 -54.65 -13.33 -51.28
C ASN A 124 -54.64 -12.05 -52.13
N LYS A 125 -55.78 -11.39 -52.38
CA LYS A 125 -55.84 -10.23 -53.29
C LYS A 125 -55.77 -8.90 -52.54
N SER A 126 -55.08 -7.95 -53.15
CA SER A 126 -55.11 -6.54 -52.73
C SER A 126 -56.49 -5.93 -53.03
N PRO A 127 -57.05 -5.10 -52.12
CA PRO A 127 -58.27 -4.35 -52.38
C PRO A 127 -58.18 -3.52 -53.67
N ASP A 128 -57.05 -2.81 -53.86
CA ASP A 128 -56.88 -1.78 -54.90
C ASP A 128 -55.64 -2.02 -55.81
N GLY A 129 -54.99 -3.18 -55.69
CA GLY A 129 -53.77 -3.51 -56.46
C GLY A 129 -52.48 -2.84 -55.95
N ALA A 130 -52.58 -1.71 -55.23
CA ALA A 130 -51.46 -0.97 -54.68
C ALA A 130 -51.16 -1.27 -53.19
N LEU A 131 -52.14 -1.77 -52.43
CA LEU A 131 -51.99 -2.09 -51.00
C LEU A 131 -51.59 -3.56 -50.77
N PRO A 132 -50.83 -3.90 -49.72
CA PRO A 132 -50.48 -5.29 -49.43
C PRO A 132 -51.72 -6.14 -49.12
N SER A 133 -51.71 -7.40 -49.58
CA SER A 133 -52.79 -8.36 -49.30
C SER A 133 -52.90 -8.65 -47.80
N MET A 134 -54.04 -9.20 -47.36
CA MET A 134 -54.21 -9.53 -45.94
C MET A 134 -53.20 -10.57 -45.48
N LYS A 135 -52.87 -11.54 -46.34
CA LYS A 135 -51.75 -12.46 -46.14
C LYS A 135 -50.42 -11.73 -45.95
N GLN A 136 -50.08 -10.76 -46.81
CA GLN A 136 -48.82 -10.01 -46.69
C GLN A 136 -48.76 -9.12 -45.44
N GLU A 137 -49.87 -8.49 -45.04
CA GLU A 137 -49.91 -7.74 -43.77
C GLU A 137 -49.81 -8.66 -42.55
N MET A 138 -50.47 -9.81 -42.59
CA MET A 138 -50.40 -10.82 -41.54
C MET A 138 -48.98 -11.37 -41.42
N GLU A 139 -48.36 -11.74 -42.53
CA GLU A 139 -46.95 -12.18 -42.59
C GLU A 139 -46.02 -11.09 -42.06
N ARG A 140 -46.20 -9.83 -42.45
CA ARG A 140 -45.40 -8.70 -41.94
C ARG A 140 -45.57 -8.50 -40.43
N ASN A 141 -46.80 -8.57 -39.91
CA ASN A 141 -47.09 -8.40 -38.49
C ASN A 141 -46.57 -9.58 -37.67
N VAL A 142 -46.79 -10.81 -38.14
CA VAL A 142 -46.27 -12.04 -37.51
C VAL A 142 -44.75 -12.03 -37.52
N ASN A 143 -44.10 -11.71 -38.64
CA ASN A 143 -42.65 -11.60 -38.72
C ASN A 143 -42.10 -10.49 -37.80
N SER A 144 -42.80 -9.36 -37.69
CA SER A 144 -42.42 -8.29 -36.75
C SER A 144 -42.57 -8.72 -35.29
N ILE A 145 -43.64 -9.43 -34.94
CA ILE A 145 -43.87 -9.94 -33.58
C ILE A 145 -42.86 -11.02 -33.24
N LEU A 146 -42.62 -11.96 -34.15
CA LEU A 146 -41.61 -13.01 -34.01
C LEU A 146 -40.20 -12.41 -33.88
N GLY A 147 -39.84 -11.41 -34.69
CA GLY A 147 -38.56 -10.72 -34.56
C GLY A 147 -38.41 -9.90 -33.27
N ASN A 148 -39.50 -9.34 -32.73
CA ASN A 148 -39.51 -8.72 -31.40
C ASN A 148 -39.33 -9.77 -30.30
N TRP A 149 -40.05 -10.90 -30.41
CA TRP A 149 -39.95 -12.02 -29.49
C TRP A 149 -38.56 -12.65 -29.48
N GLU A 150 -37.97 -12.86 -30.66
CA GLU A 150 -36.60 -13.35 -30.80
C GLU A 150 -35.61 -12.43 -30.10
N ARG A 151 -35.75 -11.11 -30.26
CA ARG A 151 -34.93 -10.13 -29.54
C ARG A 151 -35.09 -10.22 -28.02
N VAL A 152 -36.32 -10.34 -27.52
CA VAL A 152 -36.58 -10.49 -26.08
C VAL A 152 -35.99 -11.81 -25.55
N CYS A 153 -36.25 -12.93 -26.22
CA CYS A 153 -35.69 -14.23 -25.84
C CYS A 153 -34.16 -14.23 -25.87
N ARG A 154 -33.54 -13.60 -26.86
CA ARG A 154 -32.08 -13.51 -26.97
C ARG A 154 -31.49 -12.63 -25.88
N HIS A 155 -32.15 -11.52 -25.55
CA HIS A 155 -31.76 -10.65 -24.45
C HIS A 155 -31.87 -11.36 -23.09
N GLU A 156 -32.95 -12.10 -22.86
CA GLU A 156 -33.16 -12.88 -21.65
C GLU A 156 -32.17 -14.03 -21.53
N ALA A 157 -31.92 -14.76 -22.62
CA ALA A 157 -30.93 -15.84 -22.66
C ALA A 157 -29.51 -15.32 -22.35
N MET A 158 -29.11 -14.19 -22.94
CA MET A 158 -27.83 -13.54 -22.62
C MET A 158 -27.73 -13.11 -21.16
N SER A 159 -28.83 -12.58 -20.61
CA SER A 159 -28.94 -12.18 -19.21
C SER A 159 -28.81 -13.37 -18.26
N MET A 160 -29.46 -14.50 -18.59
CA MET A 160 -29.32 -15.75 -17.85
C MET A 160 -27.92 -16.34 -17.95
N ILE A 161 -27.24 -16.27 -19.11
CA ILE A 161 -25.85 -16.74 -19.28
C ILE A 161 -24.89 -15.92 -18.40
N ARG A 162 -25.07 -14.60 -18.32
CA ARG A 162 -24.26 -13.75 -17.42
C ARG A 162 -24.50 -14.09 -15.95
N CYS A 163 -25.76 -14.32 -15.58
CA CYS A 163 -26.15 -14.72 -14.22
C CYS A 163 -25.68 -16.13 -13.86
N ALA A 164 -25.60 -17.04 -14.83
CA ALA A 164 -25.26 -18.44 -14.61
C ALA A 164 -23.91 -18.60 -13.91
N ARG A 165 -22.94 -17.75 -14.21
CA ARG A 165 -21.64 -17.76 -13.52
C ARG A 165 -21.77 -17.39 -12.04
N VAL A 166 -22.58 -16.39 -11.72
CA VAL A 166 -22.84 -15.95 -10.35
C VAL A 166 -23.60 -17.03 -9.57
N LEU A 167 -24.70 -17.53 -10.15
CA LEU A 167 -25.54 -18.57 -9.55
C LEU A 167 -24.80 -19.90 -9.37
N ALA A 168 -23.91 -20.26 -10.30
CA ALA A 168 -23.10 -21.47 -10.17
C ALA A 168 -22.09 -21.37 -9.02
N SER A 169 -21.63 -20.15 -8.70
CA SER A 169 -20.56 -19.94 -7.72
C SER A 169 -21.02 -19.95 -6.27
N SER A 170 -22.30 -19.66 -5.98
CA SER A 170 -22.80 -19.50 -4.62
C SER A 170 -24.18 -20.13 -4.43
N GLU A 171 -24.29 -21.03 -3.45
CA GLU A 171 -25.58 -21.57 -3.00
C GLU A 171 -26.44 -20.50 -2.32
N HIS A 172 -25.81 -19.59 -1.56
CA HIS A 172 -26.52 -18.48 -0.93
C HIS A 172 -27.21 -17.57 -1.94
N VAL A 173 -26.56 -17.28 -3.08
CA VAL A 173 -27.17 -16.47 -4.14
C VAL A 173 -28.33 -17.19 -4.81
N ARG A 174 -28.21 -18.51 -5.05
CA ARG A 174 -29.32 -19.32 -5.60
C ARG A 174 -30.53 -19.29 -4.68
N ASN A 175 -30.33 -19.58 -3.40
CA ASN A 175 -31.39 -19.59 -2.39
C ASN A 175 -32.05 -18.21 -2.23
N TYR A 176 -31.29 -17.12 -2.35
CA TYR A 176 -31.82 -15.76 -2.35
C TYR A 176 -32.68 -15.47 -3.58
N VAL A 177 -32.20 -15.84 -4.77
CA VAL A 177 -32.92 -15.61 -6.04
C VAL A 177 -34.21 -16.41 -6.07
N ASP A 178 -34.18 -17.68 -5.68
CA ASP A 178 -35.38 -18.54 -5.64
C ASP A 178 -36.44 -17.96 -4.67
N ARG A 179 -36.02 -17.53 -3.48
CA ARG A 179 -36.90 -16.91 -2.48
C ARG A 179 -37.55 -15.61 -2.98
N GLU A 180 -36.80 -14.76 -3.68
CA GLU A 180 -37.33 -13.50 -4.21
C GLU A 180 -38.27 -13.73 -5.40
N LEU A 181 -38.01 -14.76 -6.23
CA LEU A 181 -38.92 -15.17 -7.29
C LEU A 181 -40.23 -15.76 -6.74
N GLU A 182 -40.16 -16.54 -5.66
CA GLU A 182 -41.35 -17.05 -4.94
C GLU A 182 -42.20 -15.91 -4.36
N ARG A 183 -41.56 -14.81 -3.95
CA ARG A 183 -42.23 -13.58 -3.48
C ARG A 183 -42.85 -12.74 -4.60
N GLY A 184 -42.66 -13.14 -5.87
CA GLY A 184 -43.23 -12.48 -7.03
C GLY A 184 -42.40 -11.30 -7.56
N VAL A 185 -41.12 -11.18 -7.19
CA VAL A 185 -40.23 -10.15 -7.72
C VAL A 185 -39.88 -10.45 -9.18
N GLU A 186 -39.88 -9.42 -10.02
CA GLU A 186 -39.47 -9.56 -11.42
C GLU A 186 -37.98 -9.92 -11.55
N PHE A 187 -37.65 -10.80 -12.51
CA PHE A 187 -36.30 -11.33 -12.67
C PHE A 187 -35.26 -10.27 -13.08
N GLN A 188 -35.64 -9.28 -13.89
CA GLN A 188 -34.71 -8.27 -14.40
C GLN A 188 -34.14 -7.35 -13.27
N PRO A 189 -34.96 -6.77 -12.39
CA PRO A 189 -34.45 -6.05 -11.21
C PRO A 189 -33.59 -6.92 -10.29
N LEU A 190 -34.00 -8.17 -10.08
CA LEU A 190 -33.26 -9.14 -9.26
C LEU A 190 -31.88 -9.43 -9.86
N LEU A 191 -31.81 -9.62 -11.17
CA LEU A 191 -30.57 -9.83 -11.92
C LEU A 191 -29.63 -8.63 -11.79
N GLN A 192 -30.12 -7.40 -11.96
CA GLN A 192 -29.29 -6.20 -11.81
C GLN A 192 -28.69 -6.12 -10.41
N LYS A 193 -29.48 -6.45 -9.38
CA LYS A 193 -29.02 -6.49 -7.99
C LYS A 193 -27.92 -7.55 -7.80
N VAL A 194 -28.13 -8.76 -8.30
CA VAL A 194 -27.15 -9.86 -8.21
C VAL A 194 -25.85 -9.55 -8.97
N LEU A 195 -25.94 -8.91 -10.14
CA LEU A 195 -24.77 -8.48 -10.90
C LEU A 195 -23.99 -7.37 -10.16
N SER A 196 -24.67 -6.41 -9.54
CA SER A 196 -24.01 -5.37 -8.75
C SER A 196 -23.27 -5.93 -7.53
N LEU A 197 -23.85 -6.96 -6.88
CA LEU A 197 -23.19 -7.70 -5.80
C LEU A 197 -21.98 -8.46 -6.34
N TRP A 198 -22.09 -9.09 -7.49
CA TRP A 198 -20.99 -9.81 -8.13
C TRP A 198 -19.83 -8.90 -8.52
N GLU A 199 -20.12 -7.67 -8.97
CA GLU A 199 -19.09 -6.68 -9.31
C GLU A 199 -18.29 -6.25 -8.07
N ALA A 200 -18.94 -6.12 -6.91
CA ALA A 200 -18.31 -5.72 -5.65
C ALA A 200 -17.60 -6.88 -4.93
N PHE A 201 -18.13 -8.10 -5.00
CA PHE A 201 -17.68 -9.20 -4.15
C PHE A 201 -17.15 -10.43 -4.91
N GLY A 202 -17.49 -10.58 -6.19
CA GLY A 202 -17.09 -11.73 -6.99
C GLY A 202 -17.40 -13.07 -6.30
N TYR A 203 -16.40 -13.94 -6.23
CA TYR A 203 -16.53 -15.29 -5.65
C TYR A 203 -16.72 -15.30 -4.13
N THR A 204 -16.42 -14.21 -3.42
CA THR A 204 -16.61 -14.13 -1.97
C THR A 204 -18.09 -14.21 -1.57
N LEU A 205 -19.02 -13.94 -2.50
CA LEU A 205 -20.47 -14.16 -2.33
C LEU A 205 -20.86 -15.62 -1.99
N SER A 206 -19.95 -16.57 -2.12
CA SER A 206 -20.15 -17.96 -1.71
C SER A 206 -20.01 -18.19 -0.20
N GLN A 207 -19.38 -17.26 0.53
CA GLN A 207 -18.99 -17.46 1.92
C GLN A 207 -20.10 -17.11 2.92
N GLU A 208 -20.96 -16.15 2.60
CA GLU A 208 -22.00 -15.64 3.50
C GLU A 208 -23.33 -15.42 2.78
N PRO A 209 -24.46 -15.29 3.52
CA PRO A 209 -25.75 -14.95 2.95
C PRO A 209 -25.74 -13.62 2.18
N VAL A 210 -26.60 -13.51 1.15
CA VAL A 210 -26.67 -12.30 0.31
C VAL A 210 -27.03 -11.05 1.12
N GLU A 211 -27.87 -11.19 2.15
CA GLU A 211 -28.29 -10.11 3.03
C GLU A 211 -27.12 -9.48 3.80
N PHE A 212 -26.09 -10.27 4.12
CA PHE A 212 -24.85 -9.79 4.76
C PHE A 212 -24.10 -8.84 3.81
N PHE A 213 -23.87 -9.25 2.56
CA PHE A 213 -23.21 -8.43 1.54
C PHE A 213 -24.02 -7.19 1.13
N GLN A 214 -25.35 -7.28 1.18
CA GLN A 214 -26.21 -6.10 1.01
C GLN A 214 -26.00 -5.07 2.12
N SER A 215 -25.81 -5.52 3.36
CA SER A 215 -25.51 -4.63 4.49
C SER A 215 -24.14 -3.96 4.30
N MET A 216 -23.12 -4.72 3.88
CA MET A 216 -21.80 -4.16 3.56
C MET A 216 -21.86 -3.10 2.45
N LEU A 217 -22.66 -3.30 1.41
CA LEU A 217 -22.83 -2.30 0.34
C LEU A 217 -23.47 -1.00 0.82
N ILE A 218 -24.33 -1.07 1.85
CA ILE A 218 -24.97 0.11 2.44
C ILE A 218 -23.98 0.84 3.34
N ASP A 219 -23.18 0.10 4.11
CA ASP A 219 -22.22 0.66 5.06
C ASP A 219 -20.94 1.19 4.39
N SER A 220 -20.59 0.66 3.21
CA SER A 220 -19.35 1.02 2.51
C SER A 220 -19.42 2.43 1.91
N PRO A 221 -18.42 3.29 2.17
CA PRO A 221 -18.29 4.59 1.51
C PRO A 221 -18.01 4.49 0.01
N ASP A 222 -17.22 3.49 -0.40
CA ASP A 222 -16.85 3.26 -1.80
C ASP A 222 -17.05 1.78 -2.19
N ARG A 223 -17.60 1.57 -3.39
CA ARG A 223 -17.78 0.24 -3.98
C ARG A 223 -16.48 -0.29 -4.61
N GLY A 224 -15.60 0.60 -5.06
CA GLY A 224 -14.29 0.23 -5.60
C GLY A 224 -13.43 -0.49 -4.56
N ASP A 225 -13.45 0.00 -3.32
CA ASP A 225 -12.74 -0.61 -2.20
C ASP A 225 -13.20 -2.04 -1.92
N LEU A 226 -14.52 -2.30 -1.94
CA LEU A 226 -15.07 -3.65 -1.75
C LEU A 226 -14.60 -4.61 -2.84
N ALA A 227 -14.54 -4.15 -4.09
CA ALA A 227 -14.04 -4.93 -5.21
C ALA A 227 -12.55 -5.26 -5.08
N LEU A 228 -11.75 -4.35 -4.50
CA LEU A 228 -10.34 -4.60 -4.21
C LEU A 228 -10.17 -5.61 -3.09
N LEU A 229 -10.88 -5.42 -1.97
CA LEU A 229 -10.86 -6.35 -0.83
C LEU A 229 -11.25 -7.76 -1.28
N SER A 230 -12.34 -7.88 -2.03
CA SER A 230 -12.87 -9.18 -2.44
C SER A 230 -12.04 -9.93 -3.48
N ARG A 231 -11.06 -9.26 -4.12
CA ARG A 231 -10.11 -9.90 -5.04
C ARG A 231 -8.90 -10.49 -4.32
N ASP A 232 -8.67 -10.06 -3.09
CA ASP A 232 -7.56 -10.53 -2.27
C ASP A 232 -8.05 -11.67 -1.38
N ASP A 233 -7.70 -12.90 -1.75
CA ASP A 233 -8.13 -14.11 -1.04
C ASP A 233 -7.60 -14.19 0.40
N GLU A 234 -6.53 -13.46 0.71
CA GLU A 234 -5.95 -13.35 2.05
C GLU A 234 -6.61 -12.24 2.91
N SER A 235 -7.51 -11.44 2.33
CA SER A 235 -8.15 -10.37 3.08
C SER A 235 -9.14 -10.97 4.10
N LEU A 236 -8.85 -10.80 5.38
CA LEU A 236 -9.76 -11.17 6.48
C LEU A 236 -10.95 -10.20 6.62
N PHE A 237 -11.32 -9.50 5.54
CA PHE A 237 -12.26 -8.37 5.59
C PHE A 237 -13.67 -8.77 6.00
N ILE A 238 -14.12 -9.99 5.68
CA ILE A 238 -15.43 -10.51 6.11
C ILE A 238 -15.45 -10.71 7.62
N GLU A 239 -14.40 -11.31 8.19
CA GLU A 239 -14.28 -11.51 9.63
C GLU A 239 -14.17 -10.18 10.38
N LEU A 240 -13.38 -9.24 9.85
CA LEU A 240 -13.22 -7.90 10.42
C LEU A 240 -14.51 -7.08 10.33
N TYR A 241 -15.27 -7.17 9.23
CA TYR A 241 -16.57 -6.53 9.14
C TYR A 241 -17.59 -7.16 10.09
N LYS A 242 -17.58 -8.48 10.30
CA LYS A 242 -18.42 -9.10 11.34
C LYS A 242 -18.10 -8.60 12.74
N LYS A 243 -16.82 -8.32 13.04
CA LYS A 243 -16.36 -7.86 14.34
C LYS A 243 -16.60 -6.36 14.58
N TRP A 244 -16.37 -5.53 13.56
CA TRP A 244 -16.32 -4.06 13.69
C TRP A 244 -17.35 -3.31 12.85
N GLY A 245 -18.02 -3.97 11.90
CA GLY A 245 -19.09 -3.39 11.08
C GLY A 245 -18.62 -2.24 10.18
N ALA A 246 -19.49 -1.23 10.06
CA ALA A 246 -19.24 -0.05 9.21
C ALA A 246 -17.96 0.72 9.57
N ASP A 247 -17.52 0.70 10.83
CA ASP A 247 -16.30 1.39 11.26
C ASP A 247 -15.05 0.82 10.59
N PHE A 248 -15.01 -0.50 10.36
CA PHE A 248 -13.94 -1.13 9.58
C PHE A 248 -13.92 -0.62 8.14
N LEU A 249 -15.06 -0.63 7.45
CA LEU A 249 -15.13 -0.19 6.05
C LEU A 249 -14.78 1.29 5.88
N ARG A 250 -15.23 2.14 6.82
CA ARG A 250 -14.87 3.56 6.84
C ARG A 250 -13.38 3.77 7.13
N GLY A 251 -12.82 3.00 8.06
CA GLY A 251 -11.39 3.03 8.36
C GLY A 251 -10.55 2.61 7.15
N VAL A 252 -10.91 1.51 6.48
CA VAL A 252 -10.24 1.04 5.26
C VAL A 252 -10.35 2.06 4.14
N ASN A 253 -11.51 2.69 3.95
CA ASN A 253 -11.65 3.74 2.95
C ASN A 253 -10.71 4.92 3.22
N LYS A 254 -10.65 5.43 4.46
CA LYS A 254 -9.74 6.52 4.84
C LYS A 254 -8.26 6.15 4.72
N LEU A 255 -7.90 4.93 5.09
CA LEU A 255 -6.55 4.38 4.92
C LEU A 255 -6.19 4.18 3.43
N GLY A 256 -7.19 3.86 2.61
CA GLY A 256 -7.08 3.36 1.25
C GLY A 256 -7.09 1.83 1.22
N ALA A 257 -8.00 1.23 0.44
CA ALA A 257 -8.11 -0.23 0.35
C ALA A 257 -6.83 -0.90 -0.15
N GLU A 258 -6.11 -0.28 -1.08
CA GLU A 258 -4.79 -0.77 -1.52
C GLU A 258 -3.79 -0.79 -0.37
N ASN A 259 -3.75 0.25 0.47
CA ASN A 259 -2.85 0.29 1.61
C ASN A 259 -3.16 -0.85 2.59
N TYR A 260 -4.43 -1.09 2.92
CA TYR A 260 -4.82 -2.25 3.72
C TYR A 260 -4.37 -3.59 3.10
N ILE A 261 -4.50 -3.75 1.78
CA ILE A 261 -4.16 -5.00 1.07
C ILE A 261 -2.65 -5.22 0.95
N PHE A 262 -1.86 -4.17 0.77
CA PHE A 262 -0.44 -4.30 0.43
C PHE A 262 0.51 -4.08 1.62
N THR A 263 -0.01 -3.83 2.83
CA THR A 263 0.81 -3.62 4.02
C THR A 263 0.35 -4.52 5.19
N GLU A 264 0.99 -4.42 6.35
CA GLU A 264 0.88 -5.36 7.46
C GLU A 264 -0.48 -5.36 8.21
N TRP A 265 -1.49 -4.60 7.72
CA TRP A 265 -2.77 -4.40 8.42
C TRP A 265 -3.68 -5.62 8.44
N LYS A 266 -3.62 -6.52 7.45
CA LYS A 266 -4.55 -7.67 7.34
C LYS A 266 -4.56 -8.57 8.57
N GLY A 267 -3.39 -8.78 9.17
CA GLY A 267 -3.20 -9.67 10.32
C GLY A 267 -3.06 -8.95 11.65
N ALA A 268 -3.24 -7.62 11.67
CA ALA A 268 -2.95 -6.83 12.84
C ALA A 268 -4.14 -6.77 13.80
N ASP A 269 -3.85 -6.93 15.10
CA ASP A 269 -4.85 -6.75 16.15
C ASP A 269 -5.09 -5.26 16.41
N VAL A 270 -5.83 -4.62 15.51
CA VAL A 270 -6.17 -3.20 15.58
C VAL A 270 -7.65 -3.03 15.93
N ASN A 271 -7.92 -2.10 16.86
CA ASN A 271 -9.27 -1.67 17.13
C ASN A 271 -9.74 -0.69 16.04
N TRP A 272 -10.47 -1.20 15.06
CA TRP A 272 -10.94 -0.43 13.90
C TRP A 272 -11.88 0.72 14.28
N ASN A 273 -12.63 0.61 15.38
CA ASN A 273 -13.48 1.71 15.85
C ASN A 273 -12.64 2.89 16.34
N LEU A 274 -11.56 2.62 17.07
CA LEU A 274 -10.63 3.66 17.50
C LEU A 274 -9.87 4.24 16.31
N LEU A 275 -9.32 3.36 15.45
CA LEU A 275 -8.58 3.77 14.26
C LEU A 275 -9.42 4.68 13.35
N ASN A 276 -10.65 4.30 13.05
CA ASN A 276 -11.55 5.08 12.19
C ASN A 276 -11.72 6.52 12.70
N ARG A 277 -11.87 6.69 14.03
CA ARG A 277 -11.97 8.01 14.67
C ARG A 277 -10.65 8.77 14.62
N THR A 278 -9.53 8.10 14.86
CA THR A 278 -8.22 8.75 14.82
C THR A 278 -7.86 9.22 13.41
N LEU A 279 -8.23 8.45 12.38
CA LEU A 279 -8.05 8.82 10.99
C LEU A 279 -8.86 10.07 10.57
N ASP A 280 -9.88 10.50 11.32
CA ASP A 280 -10.57 11.77 11.06
C ASP A 280 -9.68 13.00 11.32
N PHE A 281 -8.64 12.85 12.13
CA PHE A 281 -7.75 13.94 12.56
C PHE A 281 -6.40 13.96 11.82
N ILE A 282 -6.17 12.99 10.94
CA ILE A 282 -4.93 12.85 10.18
C ILE A 282 -5.21 13.22 8.71
N PRO A 283 -4.27 13.88 8.00
CA PRO A 283 -4.43 14.12 6.57
C PRO A 283 -4.58 12.81 5.79
N SER A 284 -5.23 12.87 4.62
CA SER A 284 -5.43 11.68 3.78
C SER A 284 -4.09 11.05 3.37
N ILE A 285 -3.97 9.75 3.62
CA ILE A 285 -2.82 8.91 3.26
C ILE A 285 -3.14 7.93 2.11
N GLN A 286 -4.30 8.08 1.47
CA GLN A 286 -4.69 7.25 0.33
C GLN A 286 -3.64 7.30 -0.78
N GLY A 287 -3.19 6.13 -1.21
CA GLY A 287 -2.20 6.00 -2.29
C GLY A 287 -0.74 6.15 -1.84
N ASP A 288 -0.49 6.56 -0.59
CA ASP A 288 0.86 6.57 0.00
C ASP A 288 1.06 5.33 0.89
N ARG A 289 1.73 4.33 0.33
CA ARG A 289 1.99 3.05 1.00
C ARG A 289 2.97 3.19 2.15
N ASP A 290 3.97 4.07 2.00
CA ASP A 290 4.99 4.27 3.03
C ASP A 290 4.38 4.98 4.22
N ALA A 291 3.53 6.00 4.00
CA ALA A 291 2.80 6.66 5.09
C ALA A 291 1.85 5.69 5.82
N ALA A 292 1.12 4.85 5.09
CA ALA A 292 0.25 3.85 5.70
C ALA A 292 1.02 2.82 6.54
N ARG A 293 2.23 2.44 6.10
CA ARG A 293 3.12 1.59 6.86
C ARG A 293 3.69 2.30 8.10
N GLY A 294 4.05 3.57 7.98
CA GLY A 294 4.49 4.35 9.14
C GLY A 294 3.41 4.52 10.19
N LEU A 295 2.18 4.83 9.77
CA LEU A 295 1.01 4.90 10.64
C LEU A 295 0.79 3.58 11.38
N PHE A 296 0.94 2.46 10.68
CA PHE A 296 0.82 1.13 11.29
C PHE A 296 1.77 0.97 12.48
N HIS A 297 3.05 1.25 12.29
CA HIS A 297 4.06 1.15 13.34
C HIS A 297 3.83 2.13 14.49
N LEU A 298 3.41 3.37 14.19
CA LEU A 298 3.06 4.35 15.22
C LEU A 298 1.93 3.84 16.13
N ILE A 299 0.90 3.19 15.55
CA ILE A 299 -0.23 2.66 16.30
C ILE A 299 0.17 1.44 17.12
N GLN A 300 0.95 0.52 16.54
CA GLN A 300 1.43 -0.66 17.27
C GLN A 300 2.25 -0.29 18.51
N GLU A 301 3.10 0.72 18.38
CA GLU A 301 3.96 1.20 19.47
C GLU A 301 3.26 2.21 20.41
N GLY A 302 1.97 2.49 20.19
CA GLY A 302 1.17 3.37 21.05
C GLY A 302 1.58 4.84 21.02
N VAL A 303 2.15 5.32 19.90
CA VAL A 303 2.59 6.72 19.76
C VAL A 303 1.37 7.65 19.62
N PRO A 304 1.29 8.75 20.38
CA PRO A 304 0.29 9.78 20.14
C PRO A 304 0.44 10.37 18.73
N LEU A 305 -0.63 10.31 17.93
CA LEU A 305 -0.60 10.72 16.52
C LEU A 305 -0.78 12.23 16.29
N ASP A 306 -1.10 12.97 17.36
CA ASP A 306 -1.34 14.41 17.29
C ASP A 306 -0.09 15.16 16.83
N GLY A 307 -0.20 15.86 15.70
CA GLY A 307 0.88 16.69 15.14
C GLY A 307 1.93 15.92 14.33
N ILE A 308 1.69 14.65 14.00
CA ILE A 308 2.54 13.87 13.10
C ILE A 308 2.14 14.13 11.64
N PRO A 309 3.01 14.73 10.79
CA PRO A 309 2.72 14.95 9.38
C PRO A 309 2.86 13.67 8.55
N VAL A 310 2.20 13.63 7.39
CA VAL A 310 2.18 12.45 6.49
C VAL A 310 3.58 12.11 5.99
N GLU A 311 4.40 13.12 5.69
CA GLU A 311 5.77 12.94 5.24
C GLU A 311 6.62 12.23 6.29
N LEU A 312 6.38 12.52 7.57
CA LEU A 312 7.07 11.87 8.67
C LEU A 312 6.60 10.42 8.86
N MET A 313 5.30 10.15 8.66
CA MET A 313 4.79 8.78 8.61
C MET A 313 5.49 8.00 7.48
N ALA A 314 5.61 8.59 6.28
CA ALA A 314 6.32 7.93 5.17
C ALA A 314 7.79 7.64 5.51
N LYS A 315 8.51 8.62 6.10
CA LYS A 315 9.90 8.39 6.58
C LYS A 315 9.99 7.25 7.59
N ILE A 316 9.05 7.16 8.53
CA ILE A 316 8.96 6.06 9.50
C ILE A 316 8.69 4.73 8.79
N GLY A 317 7.76 4.69 7.84
CA GLY A 317 7.42 3.49 7.07
C GLY A 317 8.58 2.93 6.25
N VAL A 318 9.49 3.78 5.80
CA VAL A 318 10.73 3.36 5.14
C VAL A 318 11.78 2.88 6.16
N LYS A 319 11.87 3.54 7.32
CA LYS A 319 12.91 3.30 8.34
C LYS A 319 12.35 2.68 9.64
N THR A 320 11.58 1.61 9.52
CA THR A 320 10.80 1.00 10.62
C THR A 320 11.69 0.49 11.76
N GLU A 321 12.83 -0.14 11.45
CA GLU A 321 13.78 -0.63 12.46
C GLU A 321 14.42 0.51 13.27
N VAL A 322 14.78 1.60 12.58
CA VAL A 322 15.33 2.81 13.21
C VAL A 322 14.27 3.43 14.10
N PHE A 323 13.03 3.54 13.61
CA PHE A 323 11.90 4.04 14.40
C PHE A 323 11.69 3.25 15.69
N SER A 324 11.62 1.92 15.64
CA SER A 324 11.39 1.09 16.84
C SER A 324 12.50 1.28 17.89
N ARG A 325 13.76 1.38 17.45
CA ARG A 325 14.90 1.63 18.35
C ARG A 325 14.92 3.05 18.92
N VAL A 326 14.51 4.04 18.12
CA VAL A 326 14.42 5.43 18.59
C VAL A 326 13.27 5.57 19.58
N TRP A 327 12.09 5.07 19.24
CA TRP A 327 10.90 5.17 20.08
C TRP A 327 11.10 4.49 21.43
N SER A 328 11.63 3.26 21.45
CA SER A 328 11.96 2.56 22.71
C SER A 328 12.92 3.34 23.62
N SER A 329 13.72 4.25 23.06
CA SER A 329 14.67 5.09 23.81
C SER A 329 14.09 6.43 24.26
N VAL A 330 13.13 7.00 23.51
CA VAL A 330 12.57 8.34 23.78
C VAL A 330 11.16 8.32 24.36
N ALA A 331 10.46 7.18 24.33
CA ALA A 331 9.09 7.07 24.81
C ALA A 331 8.97 7.54 26.28
N PRO A 332 7.91 8.30 26.63
CA PRO A 332 6.76 8.68 25.79
C PRO A 332 6.89 10.04 25.05
N ASP A 333 8.10 10.58 24.85
CA ASP A 333 8.30 11.91 24.24
C ASP A 333 8.12 11.90 22.70
N SER A 334 6.86 12.01 22.25
CA SER A 334 6.53 12.06 20.82
C SER A 334 7.06 13.32 20.12
N ARG A 335 7.25 14.43 20.84
CA ARG A 335 7.78 15.67 20.24
C ARG A 335 9.23 15.50 19.85
N LYS A 336 10.01 14.82 20.69
CA LYS A 336 11.40 14.47 20.41
C LYS A 336 11.52 13.51 19.23
N LEU A 337 10.64 12.52 19.14
CA LEU A 337 10.55 11.62 17.99
C LEU A 337 10.31 12.42 16.70
N VAL A 338 9.30 13.30 16.68
CA VAL A 338 8.96 14.13 15.53
C VAL A 338 10.16 14.98 15.11
N ALA A 339 10.78 15.69 16.04
CA ALA A 339 11.92 16.56 15.74
C ALA A 339 13.18 15.80 15.25
N ILE A 340 13.36 14.53 15.65
CA ILE A 340 14.44 13.68 15.12
C ILE A 340 14.14 13.26 13.67
N PHE A 341 12.91 12.85 13.37
CA PHE A 341 12.54 12.33 12.05
C PHE A 341 12.23 13.44 11.01
N ASP A 342 11.91 14.65 11.47
CA ASP A 342 11.63 15.79 10.59
C ASP A 342 12.89 16.23 9.82
N GLY A 343 14.04 16.25 10.48
CA GLY A 343 15.31 16.63 9.87
C GLY A 343 16.01 15.50 9.12
N ASP A 344 16.47 15.77 7.89
CA ASP A 344 17.25 14.79 7.12
C ASP A 344 18.63 14.53 7.74
N ARG A 345 19.30 15.59 8.24
CA ARG A 345 20.63 15.49 8.85
C ARG A 345 20.69 14.58 10.09
N PRO A 346 19.76 14.68 11.07
CA PRO A 346 19.68 13.70 12.15
C PRO A 346 19.61 12.27 11.64
N MET A 347 18.79 12.01 10.61
CA MET A 347 18.60 10.65 10.10
C MET A 347 19.84 10.10 9.41
N ASP A 348 20.59 10.92 8.67
CA ASP A 348 21.86 10.51 8.03
C ASP A 348 22.92 10.06 9.04
N THR A 349 22.88 10.60 10.27
CA THR A 349 23.83 10.22 11.34
C THR A 349 23.25 9.15 12.26
N LEU A 350 21.95 9.22 12.56
CA LEU A 350 21.29 8.35 13.52
C LEU A 350 21.15 6.92 13.01
N GLU A 351 20.78 6.73 11.74
CA GLU A 351 20.66 5.40 11.15
C GLU A 351 21.96 4.57 11.28
N PRO A 352 23.13 5.05 10.82
CA PRO A 352 24.37 4.30 10.99
C PRO A 352 24.80 4.21 12.47
N ALA A 353 24.48 5.20 13.32
CA ALA A 353 24.78 5.16 14.75
C ALA A 353 23.99 4.07 15.49
N VAL A 354 22.68 3.97 15.22
CA VAL A 354 21.79 2.95 15.79
C VAL A 354 22.23 1.54 15.40
N MET A 355 22.80 1.36 14.20
CA MET A 355 23.32 0.08 13.73
C MET A 355 24.69 -0.28 14.31
N ALA A 356 25.60 0.70 14.41
CA ALA A 356 26.96 0.47 14.90
C ALA A 356 27.07 0.41 16.43
N TYR A 357 26.30 1.25 17.14
CA TYR A 357 26.39 1.46 18.58
C TYR A 357 24.98 1.57 19.20
N PRO A 358 24.17 0.49 19.18
CA PRO A 358 22.76 0.54 19.58
C PRO A 358 22.56 0.99 21.03
N GLU A 359 23.36 0.46 21.95
CA GLU A 359 23.23 0.76 23.38
C GLU A 359 23.67 2.19 23.71
N ALA A 360 24.85 2.62 23.24
CA ALA A 360 25.28 4.01 23.38
C ALA A 360 24.26 4.97 22.74
N THR A 361 23.73 4.65 21.56
CA THR A 361 22.75 5.50 20.87
C THR A 361 21.47 5.63 21.70
N SER A 362 20.99 4.54 22.33
CA SER A 362 19.82 4.59 23.22
C SER A 362 20.02 5.53 24.41
N ILE A 363 21.21 5.50 25.04
CA ILE A 363 21.55 6.38 26.15
C ILE A 363 21.56 7.83 25.67
N PHE A 364 22.16 8.09 24.51
CA PHE A 364 22.25 9.43 23.98
C PHE A 364 20.89 9.99 23.55
N LEU A 365 20.05 9.16 22.93
CA LEU A 365 18.67 9.50 22.59
C LEU A 365 17.82 9.78 23.81
N ARG A 366 18.04 9.11 24.94
CA ARG A 366 17.31 9.37 26.18
C ARG A 366 17.81 10.66 26.85
N ASP A 367 19.12 10.78 27.04
CA ASP A 367 19.71 11.76 27.95
C ASP A 367 19.97 13.12 27.28
N TYR A 368 20.03 13.18 25.94
CA TYR A 368 20.31 14.43 25.20
C TYR A 368 19.14 14.90 24.35
N GLY A 369 19.04 16.23 24.15
CA GLY A 369 18.06 16.84 23.25
C GLY A 369 18.39 16.64 21.77
N VAL A 370 17.44 16.98 20.91
CA VAL A 370 17.56 16.89 19.43
C VAL A 370 18.75 17.72 18.91
N GLU A 371 19.09 18.81 19.61
CA GLU A 371 20.24 19.65 19.29
C GLU A 371 21.56 18.88 19.19
N PHE A 372 21.73 17.80 19.97
CA PHE A 372 22.92 16.96 19.87
C PHE A 372 23.06 16.35 18.46
N TRP A 373 21.96 15.83 17.93
CA TRP A 373 21.91 15.16 16.63
C TRP A 373 21.91 16.13 15.44
N THR A 374 21.57 17.40 15.65
CA THR A 374 21.51 18.42 14.59
C THR A 374 22.74 19.32 14.53
N SER A 375 23.35 19.65 15.67
CA SER A 375 24.42 20.66 15.74
C SER A 375 25.83 20.10 15.72
N TRP A 376 26.03 18.88 16.24
CA TRP A 376 27.36 18.25 16.29
C TRP A 376 27.73 17.66 14.93
N SER A 377 29.04 17.53 14.69
CA SER A 377 29.51 16.82 13.50
C SER A 377 29.28 15.31 13.66
N SER A 378 29.04 14.60 12.56
CA SER A 378 28.84 13.14 12.61
C SER A 378 30.06 12.43 13.21
N GLU A 379 31.28 12.90 12.92
CA GLU A 379 32.53 12.36 13.50
C GLU A 379 32.56 12.51 15.02
N ASP A 380 32.22 13.69 15.56
CA ASP A 380 32.16 13.90 17.01
C ASP A 380 31.09 13.01 17.67
N ILE A 381 29.94 12.83 17.01
CA ILE A 381 28.87 11.94 17.52
C ILE A 381 29.37 10.50 17.60
N PHE A 382 29.98 9.98 16.52
CA PHE A 382 30.51 8.62 16.49
C PHE A 382 31.63 8.39 17.50
N ASP A 383 32.53 9.36 17.66
CA ASP A 383 33.57 9.30 18.69
C ASP A 383 32.95 9.25 20.10
N LEU A 384 31.94 10.07 20.39
CA LEU A 384 31.25 10.07 21.69
C LEU A 384 30.50 8.76 21.97
N LEU A 385 29.87 8.17 20.96
CA LEU A 385 29.23 6.85 21.09
C LEU A 385 30.28 5.77 21.38
N ARG A 386 31.41 5.81 20.69
CA ARG A 386 32.52 4.87 20.92
C ARG A 386 33.15 5.05 22.31
N ILE A 387 33.32 6.29 22.76
CA ILE A 387 33.77 6.60 24.12
C ILE A 387 32.78 6.01 25.14
N SER A 388 31.47 6.16 24.92
CA SER A 388 30.42 5.61 25.78
C SER A 388 30.53 4.09 25.95
N GLU A 389 30.76 3.35 24.86
CA GLU A 389 31.01 1.89 24.89
C GLU A 389 32.29 1.53 25.67
N ILE A 390 33.38 2.27 25.44
CA ILE A 390 34.65 2.07 26.14
C ILE A 390 34.48 2.26 27.65
N ARG A 391 33.80 3.35 28.07
CA ARG A 391 33.51 3.62 29.49
C ARG A 391 32.67 2.48 30.10
N GLY A 392 31.68 2.00 29.35
CA GLY A 392 30.88 0.83 29.71
C GLY A 392 31.75 -0.39 30.07
N LYS A 393 32.65 -0.74 29.15
CA LYS A 393 33.60 -1.85 29.33
C LYS A 393 34.55 -1.64 30.52
N ASN A 394 35.09 -0.43 30.67
CA ASN A 394 35.99 -0.08 31.77
C ASN A 394 35.32 -0.22 33.14
N MET A 395 34.02 0.07 33.22
CA MET A 395 33.21 -0.08 34.44
C MET A 395 32.70 -1.51 34.68
N GLY A 396 33.09 -2.48 33.83
CA GLY A 396 32.62 -3.87 33.92
C GLY A 396 31.14 -4.05 33.59
N ARG A 397 30.53 -3.07 32.90
CA ARG A 397 29.15 -3.18 32.42
C ARG A 397 29.14 -3.99 31.12
N MET A 398 28.06 -4.73 30.92
CA MET A 398 27.79 -5.40 29.64
C MET A 398 27.50 -4.42 28.50
N GLY A 399 27.34 -3.13 28.82
CA GLY A 399 26.86 -2.12 27.88
C GLY A 399 27.45 -0.74 28.10
N ALA A 400 27.04 0.19 27.23
CA ALA A 400 27.53 1.56 27.20
C ALA A 400 27.29 2.34 28.52
N ALA A 401 28.16 3.31 28.80
CA ALA A 401 28.04 4.20 29.96
C ALA A 401 27.79 5.66 29.54
N PRO A 402 26.95 6.41 30.26
CA PRO A 402 26.63 7.78 29.90
C PRO A 402 27.87 8.66 29.92
N VAL A 403 28.03 9.46 28.87
CA VAL A 403 28.94 10.62 28.87
C VAL A 403 28.13 11.79 29.41
N ARG A 404 28.73 12.67 30.22
CA ARG A 404 28.03 13.87 30.71
C ARG A 404 28.19 15.04 29.74
N PRO A 405 27.20 15.93 29.61
CA PRO A 405 27.26 17.05 28.67
C PRO A 405 28.52 17.92 28.79
N GLU A 406 28.97 18.17 30.02
CA GLU A 406 30.14 18.98 30.38
C GLU A 406 31.49 18.28 30.11
N GLU A 407 31.51 16.95 29.97
CA GLU A 407 32.73 16.17 29.73
C GLU A 407 33.01 15.95 28.24
N ARG A 408 32.02 16.17 27.37
CA ARG A 408 32.10 15.78 25.94
C ARG A 408 33.31 16.35 25.21
N ALA A 409 33.57 17.64 25.38
CA ALA A 409 34.68 18.31 24.69
C ALA A 409 36.05 17.80 25.19
N ASP A 410 36.21 17.67 26.51
CA ASP A 410 37.41 17.10 27.13
C ASP A 410 37.63 15.65 26.63
N LEU A 411 36.58 14.81 26.66
CA LEU A 411 36.66 13.40 26.28
C LEU A 411 36.96 13.19 24.80
N LEU A 412 36.44 14.05 23.91
CA LEU A 412 36.78 14.01 22.49
C LEU A 412 38.27 14.30 22.26
N GLU A 413 38.81 15.33 22.91
CA GLU A 413 40.24 15.65 22.83
C GLU A 413 41.09 14.47 23.33
N VAL A 414 40.73 13.94 24.50
CA VAL A 414 41.40 12.80 25.15
C VAL A 414 41.39 11.57 24.25
N PHE A 415 40.24 11.22 23.70
CA PHE A 415 40.07 10.05 22.84
C PHE A 415 40.86 10.18 21.54
N ARG A 416 40.85 11.36 20.89
CA ARG A 416 41.62 11.58 19.66
C ARG A 416 43.12 11.55 19.88
N ARG A 417 43.59 11.92 21.08
CA ARG A 417 45.02 11.94 21.41
C ARG A 417 45.59 10.55 21.74
N GLY A 418 44.86 9.71 22.47
CA GLY A 418 45.40 8.44 22.96
C GLY A 418 44.44 7.26 22.97
N GLY A 419 43.28 7.40 22.32
CA GLY A 419 42.29 6.35 22.13
C GLY A 419 41.70 5.82 23.44
N GLU A 420 41.41 4.52 23.45
CA GLU A 420 40.79 3.80 24.57
C GLU A 420 41.60 3.89 25.88
N ARG A 421 42.93 3.83 25.80
CA ARG A 421 43.80 3.96 26.97
C ARG A 421 43.70 5.34 27.61
N ALA A 422 43.55 6.39 26.80
CA ALA A 422 43.42 7.74 27.32
C ALA A 422 42.07 7.95 28.03
N VAL A 423 40.98 7.40 27.47
CA VAL A 423 39.65 7.40 28.12
C VAL A 423 39.69 6.65 29.45
N ALA A 424 40.34 5.48 29.50
CA ALA A 424 40.47 4.72 30.74
C ALA A 424 41.27 5.49 31.82
N LEU A 425 42.36 6.17 31.45
CA LEU A 425 43.11 7.01 32.39
C LEU A 425 42.30 8.23 32.84
N TRP A 426 41.48 8.80 31.96
CA TRP A 426 40.56 9.87 32.33
C TRP A 426 39.55 9.40 33.38
N ASP A 427 38.89 8.26 33.17
CA ASP A 427 37.94 7.70 34.13
C ASP A 427 38.57 7.38 35.50
N VAL A 428 39.85 7.03 35.55
CA VAL A 428 40.58 6.74 36.79
C VAL A 428 40.88 8.01 37.58
N HIS A 429 41.32 9.08 36.92
CA HIS A 429 41.89 10.27 37.59
C HIS A 429 40.93 11.46 37.66
N ALA A 430 40.08 11.65 36.65
CA ALA A 430 39.16 12.78 36.55
C ALA A 430 37.79 12.48 37.20
N THR A 431 37.81 11.99 38.43
CA THR A 431 36.58 11.74 39.21
C THR A 431 35.98 13.04 39.75
N ASP A 432 34.68 13.05 40.02
CA ASP A 432 33.96 14.20 40.59
C ASP A 432 34.60 14.70 41.89
N GLU A 433 35.07 13.79 42.74
CA GLU A 433 35.70 14.09 44.03
C GLU A 433 37.07 14.76 43.88
N ALA A 434 37.82 14.42 42.83
CA ALA A 434 39.15 14.96 42.58
C ALA A 434 39.11 16.37 41.92
N GLY A 435 37.97 16.75 41.33
CA GLY A 435 37.75 18.06 40.74
C GLY A 435 38.81 18.45 39.71
N ALA A 436 39.24 19.72 39.74
CA ALA A 436 40.23 20.24 38.77
C ALA A 436 41.60 19.57 38.86
N GLN A 437 42.03 19.15 40.06
CA GLN A 437 43.31 18.48 40.26
C GLN A 437 43.31 17.08 39.62
N GLY A 438 42.18 16.37 39.70
CA GLY A 438 41.98 15.09 39.02
C GLY A 438 42.06 15.22 37.50
N LYS A 439 41.41 16.24 36.92
CA LYS A 439 41.48 16.53 35.48
C LYS A 439 42.90 16.84 35.00
N GLU A 440 43.67 17.61 35.78
CA GLU A 440 45.06 17.90 35.45
C GLU A 440 45.94 16.64 35.50
N LEU A 441 45.76 15.81 36.54
CA LEU A 441 46.45 14.54 36.68
C LEU A 441 46.11 13.57 35.53
N ALA A 442 44.84 13.54 35.09
CA ALA A 442 44.42 12.78 33.92
C ALA A 442 45.14 13.26 32.65
N ARG A 443 45.23 14.57 32.42
CA ARG A 443 45.96 15.12 31.27
C ARG A 443 47.43 14.74 31.28
N TRP A 444 48.09 14.79 32.45
CA TRP A 444 49.49 14.35 32.58
C TRP A 444 49.66 12.85 32.32
N SER A 445 48.75 12.01 32.82
CA SER A 445 48.84 10.56 32.59
C SER A 445 48.65 10.22 31.11
N ILE A 446 47.72 10.91 30.42
CA ILE A 446 47.51 10.77 28.98
C ILE A 446 48.75 11.21 28.19
N ASP A 447 49.37 12.34 28.54
CA ASP A 447 50.59 12.80 27.89
C ASP A 447 51.76 11.85 28.05
N CYS A 448 51.83 11.16 29.18
CA CYS A 448 52.83 10.11 29.41
C CYS A 448 52.48 8.84 28.62
N VAL A 449 51.21 8.42 28.54
CA VAL A 449 50.85 7.20 27.80
C VAL A 449 51.10 7.34 26.29
N VAL A 450 50.84 8.52 25.73
CA VAL A 450 51.08 8.83 24.31
C VAL A 450 52.58 8.77 23.97
N GLU A 451 53.46 9.11 24.91
CA GLU A 451 54.92 8.98 24.75
C GLU A 451 55.47 7.58 25.03
N GLY A 452 54.58 6.62 25.31
CA GLY A 452 54.91 5.21 25.45
C GLY A 452 55.28 4.78 26.87
N TYR A 453 54.93 5.55 27.90
CA TYR A 453 55.04 5.09 29.28
C TYR A 453 54.00 3.97 29.56
N PRO A 454 54.28 3.01 30.46
CA PRO A 454 53.41 1.85 30.69
C PRO A 454 52.03 2.25 31.24
N PHE A 455 50.96 1.82 30.57
CA PHE A 455 49.58 2.16 30.93
C PHE A 455 49.19 1.77 32.36
N GLU A 456 49.55 0.56 32.82
CA GLU A 456 49.21 0.09 34.17
C GLU A 456 49.85 0.95 35.26
N ASP A 457 51.09 1.39 35.05
CA ASP A 457 51.77 2.26 36.00
C ASP A 457 51.09 3.63 36.10
N LEU A 458 50.53 4.12 34.99
CA LEU A 458 49.88 5.44 34.91
C LEU A 458 48.49 5.48 35.56
N LYS A 459 47.97 4.36 36.06
CA LYS A 459 46.77 4.36 36.91
C LYS A 459 47.06 4.88 38.33
N ASP A 460 48.32 4.84 38.78
CA ASP A 460 48.72 5.33 40.10
C ASP A 460 49.09 6.83 40.03
N PRO A 461 48.41 7.71 40.80
CA PRO A 461 48.72 9.13 40.89
C PRO A 461 50.19 9.46 41.19
N GLU A 462 50.89 8.66 42.00
CA GLU A 462 52.29 8.92 42.34
C GLU A 462 53.22 8.67 41.15
N LEU A 463 52.98 7.59 40.42
CA LEU A 463 53.75 7.20 39.23
C LEU A 463 53.50 8.18 38.08
N VAL A 464 52.28 8.70 37.92
CA VAL A 464 51.97 9.77 36.96
C VAL A 464 52.80 11.02 37.23
N ARG A 465 52.85 11.50 38.48
CA ARG A 465 53.65 12.70 38.84
C ARG A 465 55.14 12.47 38.60
N PHE A 466 55.62 11.26 38.84
CA PHE A 466 57.01 10.89 38.60
C PHE A 466 57.33 10.86 37.10
N ALA A 467 56.51 10.19 36.29
CA ALA A 467 56.62 10.16 34.84
C ALA A 467 56.61 11.57 34.24
N TRP A 468 55.66 12.41 34.66
CA TRP A 468 55.52 13.79 34.18
C TRP A 468 56.76 14.65 34.46
N LYS A 469 57.36 14.51 35.64
CA LYS A 469 58.60 15.23 35.98
C LYS A 469 59.79 14.73 35.19
N ILE A 470 59.91 13.41 35.02
CA ILE A 470 61.08 12.80 34.38
C ILE A 470 61.05 12.97 32.86
N LYS A 471 59.87 13.02 32.26
CA LYS A 471 59.66 13.25 30.83
C LYS A 471 60.39 14.47 30.28
N ARG A 472 60.68 15.47 31.11
CA ARG A 472 61.43 16.69 30.74
C ARG A 472 62.94 16.46 30.55
N TYR A 473 63.49 15.34 31.02
CA TYR A 473 64.91 15.03 30.90
C TYR A 473 65.21 14.17 29.67
N PRO A 474 66.37 14.36 29.02
CA PRO A 474 66.85 13.42 28.01
C PRO A 474 67.03 12.03 28.63
N ALA A 475 66.55 10.99 27.93
CA ALA A 475 66.43 9.62 28.43
C ALA A 475 65.46 9.42 29.63
N GLY A 476 64.48 10.31 29.80
CA GLY A 476 63.50 10.24 30.90
C GLY A 476 62.81 8.87 31.04
N ARG A 477 62.43 8.23 29.93
CA ARG A 477 61.82 6.89 29.97
C ARG A 477 62.73 5.83 30.61
N PHE A 478 64.03 5.86 30.33
CA PHE A 478 65.00 4.94 30.93
C PHE A 478 65.12 5.17 32.45
N ILE A 479 65.16 6.43 32.87
CA ILE A 479 65.19 6.80 34.29
C ILE A 479 63.92 6.32 34.99
N TYR A 480 62.77 6.50 34.34
CA TYR A 480 61.49 6.04 34.84
C TYR A 480 61.46 4.52 35.04
N ASP A 481 61.80 3.75 34.01
CA ASP A 481 61.78 2.28 34.05
C ASP A 481 62.75 1.71 35.10
N THR A 482 63.88 2.39 35.33
CA THR A 482 64.88 1.98 36.33
C THR A 482 64.43 2.26 37.78
N LEU A 483 63.70 3.36 37.99
CA LEU A 483 63.40 3.86 39.34
C LEU A 483 61.95 3.64 39.79
N LYS A 484 61.05 3.21 38.90
CA LYS A 484 59.63 3.02 39.24
C LYS A 484 59.39 2.03 40.39
N GLY A 485 60.29 1.07 40.64
CA GLY A 485 60.19 0.13 41.77
C GLY A 485 60.60 0.70 43.14
N ALA A 486 61.27 1.86 43.19
CA ALA A 486 61.73 2.46 44.45
C ALA A 486 60.63 3.30 45.13
N GLY A 487 60.65 3.49 46.45
CA GLY A 487 59.71 4.39 47.14
C GLY A 487 59.91 5.87 46.73
N ALA A 488 58.87 6.70 46.84
CA ALA A 488 58.87 8.08 46.33
C ALA A 488 60.08 8.92 46.79
N ILE A 489 60.43 8.89 48.08
CA ILE A 489 61.58 9.64 48.64
C ILE A 489 62.90 9.14 48.05
N VAL A 490 63.07 7.82 47.92
CA VAL A 490 64.27 7.18 47.37
C VAL A 490 64.44 7.53 45.89
N ARG A 491 63.36 7.56 45.11
CA ARG A 491 63.38 7.97 43.70
C ARG A 491 63.97 9.37 43.52
N TYR A 492 63.49 10.34 44.32
CA TYR A 492 63.96 11.72 44.21
C TYR A 492 65.39 11.92 44.73
N LEU A 493 65.79 11.21 45.79
CA LEU A 493 67.19 11.23 46.27
C LEU A 493 68.16 10.69 45.23
N LEU A 494 67.82 9.57 44.57
CA LEU A 494 68.63 9.00 43.50
C LEU A 494 68.70 9.92 42.28
N LEU A 495 67.61 10.62 41.93
CA LEU A 495 67.60 11.64 40.88
C LEU A 495 68.54 12.82 41.20
N VAL A 496 68.50 13.34 42.43
CA VAL A 496 69.41 14.42 42.86
C VAL A 496 70.86 13.95 42.82
N LEU A 497 71.13 12.72 43.27
CA LEU A 497 72.47 12.16 43.24
C LEU A 497 72.98 11.97 41.81
N LEU A 498 72.12 11.53 40.89
CA LEU A 498 72.44 11.39 39.46
C LEU A 498 72.70 12.75 38.80
N LEU A 499 71.91 13.78 39.12
CA LEU A 499 72.14 15.15 38.65
C LEU A 499 73.43 15.75 39.21
N LEU A 500 73.74 15.52 40.50
CA LEU A 500 74.99 15.96 41.12
C LEU A 500 76.20 15.23 40.52
N ALA A 501 76.10 13.93 40.26
CA ALA A 501 77.15 13.15 39.60
C ALA A 501 77.39 13.66 38.17
N PHE A 502 76.33 13.91 37.40
CA PHE A 502 76.43 14.47 36.05
C PHE A 502 77.03 15.87 36.06
N ALA A 503 76.57 16.75 36.95
CA ALA A 503 77.15 18.08 37.13
C ALA A 503 78.63 18.03 37.53
N GLY A 504 79.02 17.10 38.40
CA GLY A 504 80.41 16.85 38.78
C GLY A 504 81.28 16.38 37.62
N ILE A 505 80.76 15.49 36.76
CA ILE A 505 81.45 15.00 35.55
C ILE A 505 81.60 16.13 34.52
N VAL A 506 80.55 16.90 34.26
CA VAL A 506 80.58 18.05 33.34
C VAL A 506 81.53 19.13 33.86
N PHE A 507 81.49 19.44 35.16
CA PHE A 507 82.42 20.38 35.77
C PHE A 507 83.87 19.88 35.69
N GLY A 508 84.10 18.58 35.91
CA GLY A 508 85.41 17.95 35.77
C GLY A 508 85.94 17.96 34.33
N ALA A 509 85.07 17.71 33.35
CA ALA A 509 85.39 17.77 31.92
C ALA A 509 85.64 19.22 31.46
N LEU A 510 84.82 20.18 31.90
CA LEU A 510 84.99 21.59 31.62
C LEU A 510 86.27 22.13 32.26
N LYS A 511 86.59 21.70 33.49
CA LYS A 511 87.86 22.02 34.15
C LYS A 511 89.05 21.46 33.37
N LYS A 512 89.01 20.19 32.96
CA LYS A 512 90.07 19.59 32.12
C LYS A 512 90.23 20.29 30.77
N LEU A 513 89.14 20.75 30.17
CA LEU A 513 89.15 21.47 28.90
C LEU A 513 89.68 22.91 29.09
N LEU A 514 89.32 23.59 30.17
CA LEU A 514 89.89 24.88 30.57
C LEU A 514 91.38 24.77 30.93
N ASP A 515 91.78 23.69 31.60
CA ASP A 515 93.18 23.41 31.93
C ASP A 515 93.98 23.07 30.67
N ALA A 516 93.40 22.35 29.70
CA ALA A 516 94.00 22.08 28.40
C ALA A 516 94.12 23.33 27.51
N LEU A 517 93.14 24.25 27.57
CA LEU A 517 93.21 25.56 26.91
C LEU A 517 94.18 26.54 27.60
N ARG A 518 94.57 26.27 28.86
CA ARG A 518 95.56 27.05 29.62
C ARG A 518 96.97 26.47 29.59
N ALA A 519 97.20 25.32 28.95
CA ALA A 519 98.53 24.75 28.81
C ALA A 519 99.34 25.49 27.72
N PRO A 520 100.55 26.02 28.01
CA PRO A 520 101.36 26.73 27.02
C PRO A 520 102.13 25.77 26.10
N ALA A 521 102.36 26.20 24.86
CA ALA A 521 103.25 25.52 23.92
C ALA A 521 104.73 25.85 24.21
N SER A 522 105.59 24.83 24.38
CA SER A 522 107.04 24.95 24.08
C SER A 522 107.78 23.60 24.02
N ARG A 523 108.68 23.50 23.02
CA ARG A 523 109.64 22.42 22.73
C ARG A 523 111.06 22.73 23.31
N TYR A 524 111.94 21.70 23.29
CA TYR A 524 113.44 21.68 23.32
C TYR A 524 114.11 21.89 24.72
N THR A 525 115.25 21.29 25.13
CA THR A 525 116.36 20.46 24.56
C THR A 525 117.23 19.86 25.70
N GLU A 526 117.81 18.67 25.47
CA GLU A 526 119.16 18.11 25.79
C GLU A 526 119.95 18.23 27.12
N ASP A 527 120.48 17.06 27.51
CA ASP A 527 121.80 16.65 28.08
C ASP A 527 122.27 16.96 29.51
N SER A 528 122.51 15.88 30.30
CA SER A 528 123.89 15.44 30.62
C SER A 528 123.97 14.05 31.30
N VAL A 529 124.84 13.23 30.72
CA VAL A 529 125.39 11.90 31.06
C VAL A 529 126.17 11.86 32.40
N GLN A 530 126.18 10.72 33.13
CA GLN A 530 127.35 9.81 33.39
C GLN A 530 127.18 8.86 34.61
N ARG A 531 127.17 7.53 34.35
CA ARG A 531 128.12 6.52 34.90
C ARG A 531 127.64 5.08 34.61
N ALA A 532 128.48 4.33 33.89
CA ALA A 532 128.48 2.86 33.80
C ALA A 532 129.57 2.28 34.74
N PRO A 533 129.64 0.94 34.96
CA PRO A 533 130.27 0.06 33.96
C PRO A 533 129.64 -1.32 33.73
N ASP A 534 129.83 -1.79 32.49
CA ASP A 534 130.10 -3.13 31.92
C ASP A 534 129.58 -4.44 32.56
N VAL A 535 129.08 -5.37 31.69
CA VAL A 535 129.75 -6.64 31.32
C VAL A 535 128.96 -7.37 30.20
N PHE A 536 129.66 -7.62 29.08
CA PHE A 536 129.55 -8.68 28.05
C PHE A 536 128.27 -9.53 27.82
N GLY A 537 127.93 -9.73 26.53
CA GLY A 537 127.32 -11.00 26.07
C GLY A 537 126.47 -10.98 24.79
N GLU A 538 127.13 -11.06 23.62
CA GLU A 538 126.74 -11.80 22.40
C GLU A 538 125.39 -11.60 21.63
N THR A 539 125.54 -11.00 20.44
CA THR A 539 125.10 -11.44 19.08
C THR A 539 123.98 -12.49 18.93
N SER A 540 122.91 -12.22 18.16
CA SER A 540 122.81 -12.43 16.69
C SER A 540 121.46 -11.86 16.17
N LYS A 541 121.39 -11.00 15.14
CA LYS A 541 121.10 -11.28 13.71
C LYS A 541 120.10 -12.45 13.51
N THR A 542 118.98 -12.39 12.78
CA THR A 542 118.56 -11.72 11.52
C THR A 542 117.06 -12.08 11.38
N GLY A 543 116.15 -11.23 10.90
CA GLY A 543 115.90 -11.06 9.47
C GLY A 543 114.98 -12.15 8.88
N GLN A 544 113.83 -11.70 8.34
CA GLN A 544 113.13 -12.28 7.18
C GLN A 544 112.19 -13.49 7.39
N GLY A 545 111.04 -13.46 6.72
CA GLY A 545 110.36 -14.69 6.29
C GLY A 545 108.84 -14.64 6.33
N ASP A 546 108.24 -14.63 5.15
CA ASP A 546 106.82 -14.82 4.88
C ASP A 546 106.25 -16.16 5.40
N ASP A 547 104.92 -16.19 5.40
CA ASP A 547 104.07 -17.22 4.78
C ASP A 547 103.06 -18.00 5.63
N LYS A 548 101.97 -18.25 4.91
CA LYS A 548 100.65 -18.82 5.27
C LYS A 548 100.65 -20.30 5.70
N LYS A 549 99.47 -20.68 6.24
CA LYS A 549 98.84 -22.01 6.43
C LYS A 549 99.28 -22.72 7.71
N GLU A 550 98.40 -23.33 8.51
CA GLU A 550 97.07 -23.93 8.28
C GLU A 550 95.91 -23.33 9.08
#